data_AF-A0A1I4CT34-F1
#
_entry.id   AF-A0A1I4CT34-F1
#
_cell.length_a   1.000
_cell.length_b   1.000
_cell.length_c   1.000
_cell.angle_alpha   90.00
_cell.angle_beta   90.00
_cell.angle_gamma   90.00
#
_symmetry.space_group_name_H-M   'P 1'
#
loop_
_entity.id
_entity.type
_entity.pdbx_description
1 polymer ?
#
loop_
_entity_poly.entity_id
_entity_poly.type
_entity_poly.pdbx_seq_one_letter_code
_entity_poly.pdbx_strand_id
1 'polypeptide(L)' 'MQREGLYLVDIVEAARKIASYLEGVSPEVWAADSMRRDAVIWQLSIIGEAVGGVSDETRALSFPLQDGHLV' A
#
# COMPACT_ATOMS: atom_id res chain seq x y z
N MET A 1 -1.79 -0.33 20.33
CA MET A 1 -0.65 -1.26 20.15
C MET A 1 -1.02 -2.55 19.42
N GLN A 2 -1.68 -3.58 19.99
CA GLN A 2 -1.96 -4.83 19.24
C GLN A 2 -2.81 -4.64 17.98
N ARG A 3 -3.85 -3.80 18.03
CA ARG A 3 -4.70 -3.49 16.85
C ARG A 3 -4.00 -2.67 15.78
N GLU A 4 -3.08 -1.80 16.20
CA GLU A 4 -2.36 -0.92 15.29
C GLU A 4 -1.39 -1.70 14.40
N GLY A 5 -0.76 -2.74 14.95
CA GLY A 5 0.05 -3.67 14.16
C GLY A 5 -0.73 -4.35 13.04
N LEU A 6 -2.04 -4.61 13.22
CA LEU A 6 -2.88 -5.19 12.16
C LEU A 6 -3.07 -4.21 11.00
N TYR A 7 -3.31 -2.93 11.28
CA TYR A 7 -3.42 -1.91 10.23
C TYR A 7 -2.11 -1.77 9.45
N LEU A 8 -0.96 -1.81 10.12
CA LEU A 8 0.34 -1.79 9.44
C LEU A 8 0.55 -3.01 8.55
N VAL A 9 0.12 -4.20 9.01
CA VAL A 9 0.14 -5.43 8.19
C VAL A 9 -0.76 -5.28 6.96
N ASP A 10 -1.99 -4.78 7.14
CA ASP A 10 -2.93 -4.58 6.02
C ASP A 10 -2.35 -3.63 4.97
N ILE A 11 -1.69 -2.54 5.39
CA ILE A 11 -1.02 -1.60 4.50
C ILE A 11 0.09 -2.29 3.69
N VAL A 12 0.97 -3.04 4.37
CA VAL A 12 2.12 -3.71 3.72
C VAL A 12 1.63 -4.80 2.75
N GLU A 13 0.65 -5.60 3.14
CA GLU A 13 0.11 -6.67 2.31
C GLU A 13 -0.64 -6.11 1.09
N ALA A 14 -1.41 -5.04 1.25
CA ALA A 14 -2.05 -4.36 0.13
C ALA A 14 -1.03 -3.76 -0.85
N ALA A 15 0.03 -3.12 -0.35
CA ALA A 15 1.11 -2.58 -1.18
C ALA A 15 1.85 -3.68 -1.96
N ARG A 16 2.13 -4.83 -1.32
CA ARG A 16 2.73 -6.00 -1.99
C ARG A 16 1.85 -6.54 -3.10
N LYS A 17 0.54 -6.62 -2.88
CA LYS A 17 -0.42 -7.02 -3.91
C LYS A 17 -0.42 -6.07 -5.09
N ILE A 18 -0.46 -4.75 -4.85
CA ILE A 18 -0.34 -3.74 -5.92
C ILE A 18 0.92 -3.96 -6.74
N ALA A 19 2.08 -4.11 -6.08
CA ALA A 19 3.34 -4.36 -6.78
C ALA A 19 3.27 -5.62 -7.65
N SER A 20 2.72 -6.73 -7.12
CA SER A 20 2.55 -7.97 -7.88
C SER A 20 1.58 -7.85 -9.07
N TYR A 21 0.54 -7.00 -8.96
CA TYR A 21 -0.41 -6.78 -10.05
C TYR A 21 0.17 -5.94 -11.18
N LEU A 22 1.19 -5.13 -10.89
CA LEU A 22 1.82 -4.21 -11.83
C LEU A 22 3.15 -4.74 -12.38
N GLU A 23 3.70 -5.80 -11.80
CA GLU A 23 4.96 -6.41 -12.25
C GLU A 23 4.87 -6.87 -13.71
N GLY A 24 5.77 -6.35 -14.55
CA GLY A 24 5.82 -6.67 -15.98
C GLY A 24 4.65 -6.16 -16.81
N VAL A 25 3.78 -5.31 -16.25
CA VAL A 25 2.60 -4.80 -16.94
C VAL A 25 2.95 -3.58 -17.77
N SER A 26 2.72 -3.65 -19.09
CA SER A 26 2.88 -2.49 -19.98
C SER A 26 1.71 -1.50 -19.82
N PRO A 27 1.90 -0.22 -20.18
CA PRO A 27 0.84 0.77 -20.15
C PRO A 27 -0.40 0.39 -20.97
N GLU A 28 -0.21 -0.28 -22.11
CA GLU A 28 -1.29 -0.72 -23.00
C GLU A 28 -2.11 -1.84 -22.37
N VAL A 29 -1.43 -2.82 -21.75
CA VAL A 29 -2.09 -3.91 -21.01
C VAL A 29 -2.86 -3.34 -19.81
N TRP A 30 -2.25 -2.41 -19.06
CA TRP A 30 -2.92 -1.72 -17.96
C TRP A 30 -4.19 -0.96 -18.41
N ALA A 31 -4.11 -0.23 -19.53
CA ALA A 31 -5.23 0.54 -20.05
C ALA A 31 -6.40 -0.34 -20.51
N ALA A 32 -6.11 -1.52 -21.06
CA ALA A 32 -7.11 -2.47 -21.54
C ALA A 32 -7.71 -3.33 -20.42
N ASP A 33 -7.02 -3.53 -19.30
CA ASP A 33 -7.43 -4.42 -18.22
C ASP A 33 -8.19 -3.65 -17.12
N SER A 34 -9.52 -3.58 -17.21
CA SER A 34 -10.35 -2.95 -16.17
C SER A 34 -10.31 -3.71 -14.85
N MET A 35 -10.27 -5.05 -14.88
CA MET A 35 -10.28 -5.87 -13.66
C MET A 35 -9.01 -5.65 -12.83
N ARG A 36 -7.84 -5.55 -13.48
CA ARG A 36 -6.59 -5.22 -12.80
C ARG A 36 -6.62 -3.83 -12.18
N ARG A 37 -7.20 -2.85 -12.89
CA ARG A 37 -7.38 -1.49 -12.36
C ARG A 37 -8.27 -1.49 -11.12
N ASP A 38 -9.40 -2.19 -11.19
CA ASP A 38 -10.32 -2.34 -10.05
C ASP A 38 -9.63 -3.03 -8.86
N ALA A 39 -8.82 -4.06 -9.12
CA ALA A 39 -8.04 -4.75 -8.09
C ALA A 39 -7.01 -3.82 -7.42
N VAL A 40 -6.32 -2.98 -8.19
CA VAL A 40 -5.40 -1.97 -7.64
C VAL A 40 -6.14 -0.92 -6.82
N ILE A 41 -7.26 -0.40 -7.34
CA ILE A 41 -8.12 0.57 -6.62
C ILE A 41 -8.59 -0.02 -5.30
N TRP A 42 -9.01 -1.29 -5.28
CA TRP A 42 -9.42 -1.97 -4.05
C TRP A 42 -8.29 -2.06 -3.02
N GLN A 43 -7.07 -2.41 -3.42
CA GLN A 43 -5.93 -2.42 -2.49
C GLN A 43 -5.59 -1.02 -1.96
N LEU A 44 -5.72 0.02 -2.80
CA LEU A 44 -5.55 1.41 -2.35
C LEU A 44 -6.62 1.81 -1.33
N SER A 45 -7.86 1.33 -1.48
CA SER A 45 -8.93 1.55 -0.49
C SER A 45 -8.62 0.88 0.85
N ILE A 46 -8.11 -0.36 0.84
CA ILE A 46 -7.66 -1.06 2.07
C ILE A 46 -6.58 -0.25 2.78
N ILE A 47 -5.59 0.26 2.05
CA ILE A 47 -4.53 1.11 2.62
C ILE A 47 -5.15 2.36 3.26
N GLY A 48 -6.04 3.05 2.55
CA GLY A 48 -6.71 4.25 3.06
C GLY A 48 -7.52 4.01 4.33
N GLU A 49 -8.24 2.89 4.40
CA GLU A 49 -8.99 2.48 5.59
C GLU A 49 -8.05 2.18 6.76
N ALA A 50 -7.03 1.35 6.53
CA ALA A 50 -6.07 0.95 7.56
C ALA A 50 -5.29 2.15 8.11
N VAL A 51 -4.94 3.13 7.28
CA VAL A 51 -4.32 4.39 7.71
C VAL A 51 -5.17 5.07 8.78
N GLY A 52 -6.50 5.08 8.65
CA GLY A 52 -7.43 5.66 9.65
C GLY A 52 -7.30 5.06 11.05
N GLY A 53 -6.75 3.84 11.16
CA GLY A 53 -6.51 3.16 12.43
C GLY A 53 -5.10 3.34 13.02
N VAL A 54 -4.19 4.00 12.31
CA VAL A 54 -2.82 4.29 12.76
C VAL A 54 -2.80 5.56 13.61
N SER A 55 -2.17 5.51 14.78
CA SER A 55 -2.08 6.64 15.72
C SER A 55 -1.24 7.79 15.18
N ASP A 56 -1.47 9.00 15.69
CA ASP A 56 -0.70 10.19 15.31
C ASP A 56 0.76 10.05 15.75
N GLU A 57 1.04 9.39 16.87
CA GLU A 57 2.39 9.08 17.33
C GLU A 57 3.14 8.24 16.28
N THR A 58 2.52 7.17 15.77
CA THR A 58 3.12 6.32 14.72
C THR A 58 3.26 7.07 13.40
N ARG A 59 2.29 7.91 13.01
CA ARG A 59 2.37 8.73 11.79
C ARG A 59 3.47 9.79 11.86
N ALA A 60 3.74 10.31 13.06
CA ALA A 60 4.79 11.29 13.31
C ALA A 60 6.20 10.67 13.32
N LEU A 61 6.32 9.34 13.33
CA LEU A 61 7.61 8.67 13.14
C LEU A 61 8.13 8.97 11.73
N SER A 62 9.04 9.95 11.62
CA SER A 62 9.84 10.10 10.42
C SER A 62 10.92 9.02 10.44
N PHE A 63 10.82 8.06 9.53
CA PHE A 63 11.98 7.22 9.23
C PHE A 63 12.94 8.06 8.39
N PRO A 64 14.21 8.25 8.83
CA PRO A 64 15.18 8.93 8.00
C PRO A 64 15.35 8.11 6.72
N LEU A 65 15.05 8.69 5.56
CA LEU A 65 15.38 8.07 4.29
C LEU A 65 16.90 8.20 4.10
N GLN A 66 17.62 7.08 4.04
CA GLN A 66 18.97 7.06 3.49
C GLN A 66 18.86 6.59 2.03
N ASP A 67 19.35 7.41 1.10
CA ASP A 67 19.42 7.09 -0.33
C ASP A 67 18.09 6.62 -0.95
N GLY A 68 16.96 7.15 -0.47
CA GLY A 68 15.62 6.83 -1.00
C GLY A 68 15.07 5.47 -0.57
N HIS A 69 15.71 4.78 0.37
CA HIS A 69 15.25 3.53 0.95
C HIS A 69 14.93 3.71 2.45
N LEU A 70 13.89 3.02 2.92
CA LEU A 70 13.60 2.90 4.35
C LEU A 70 14.73 2.06 4.98
N VAL A 71 15.41 2.64 5.98
CA VAL A 71 16.42 1.95 6.80
C VAL A 71 15.76 1.23 7.97
#